data_AF-A0A954MFT1-F1
#
_entry.id   AF-A0A954MFT1-F1
#
_cell.length_a   1.000
_cell.length_b   1.000
_cell.length_c   1.000
_cell.angle_alpha   90.00
_cell.angle_beta   90.00
_cell.angle_gamma   90.00
#
_symmetry.space_group_name_H-M   'P 1'
#
loop_
_entity.id
_entity.type
_entity.pdbx_description
1 polymer ?
#
loop_
_entity_poly.entity_id
_entity_poly.type
_entity_poly.pdbx_seq_one_letter_code
_entity_poly.pdbx_strand_id
1 'polypeptide(L)'
;MRQARGFTLIELLVVIAIIAILIALLLPAVQQAREAARRTQCKNNLKQIGLALHNYHDVHSALPSGSIVYFNSGQNRHYGHGWTWHASILPFIDQANLYEQIQGPNSNGMGSEGGGTTSAKQQLAGQTILSAFWCPSQPDVT
;
A
#
# COMPACT_ATOMS: atom_id res chain seq x y z
N MET A 1 -35.38 54.76 5.75
CA MET A 1 -36.16 53.61 6.25
C MET A 1 -35.80 52.40 5.40
N ARG A 2 -35.19 51.37 5.99
CA ARG A 2 -34.69 50.19 5.27
C ARG A 2 -35.76 49.12 5.35
N GLN A 3 -36.52 48.92 4.28
CA GLN A 3 -37.55 47.89 4.19
C GLN A 3 -36.87 46.51 4.23
N ALA A 4 -37.00 45.80 5.35
CA ALA A 4 -36.67 44.38 5.40
C ALA A 4 -37.75 43.62 4.62
N ARG A 5 -37.39 43.05 3.46
CA ARG A 5 -38.26 42.11 2.74
C ARG A 5 -38.31 40.81 3.53
N GLY A 6 -39.50 40.45 4.02
CA GLY A 6 -39.74 39.16 4.66
C GLY A 6 -39.69 38.04 3.63
N PHE A 7 -38.92 36.99 3.93
CA PHE A 7 -38.82 35.80 3.09
C PHE A 7 -40.14 35.02 3.18
N THR A 8 -40.76 34.68 2.04
CA THR A 8 -41.97 33.86 2.08
C THR A 8 -41.61 32.40 2.35
N LEU A 9 -42.44 31.70 3.13
CA LEU A 9 -42.21 30.28 3.47
C LEU A 9 -42.07 29.41 2.21
N ILE A 10 -42.76 29.81 1.13
CA ILE A 10 -42.73 29.17 -0.18
C ILE A 10 -41.36 29.32 -0.85
N GLU A 11 -40.75 30.52 -0.84
CA GLU A 11 -39.42 30.73 -1.41
C GLU A 11 -38.36 29.85 -0.71
N LEU A 12 -38.48 29.67 0.61
CA LEU A 12 -37.56 28.80 1.36
C LEU A 12 -37.75 27.33 0.99
N LEU A 13 -39.00 26.89 0.88
CA LEU A 13 -39.35 25.51 0.51
C LEU A 13 -38.82 25.13 -0.88
N VAL A 14 -38.92 26.03 -1.85
CA VAL A 14 -38.42 25.76 -3.21
C VAL A 14 -36.90 25.60 -3.21
N VAL A 15 -36.17 26.46 -2.48
CA VAL A 15 -34.70 26.39 -2.42
C VAL A 15 -34.23 25.08 -1.80
N ILE A 16 -34.83 24.65 -0.69
CA ILE A 16 -34.43 23.38 -0.07
C ILE A 16 -34.79 22.18 -0.95
N ALA A 17 -35.91 22.23 -1.69
CA ALA A 17 -36.30 21.17 -2.61
C ALA A 17 -35.28 21.02 -3.76
N ILE A 18 -34.82 22.14 -4.32
CA ILE A 18 -33.80 22.12 -5.38
C ILE A 18 -32.47 21.55 -4.83
N ILE A 19 -32.02 21.99 -3.64
CA ILE A 19 -30.79 21.48 -3.02
C ILE A 19 -30.89 19.97 -2.76
N ALA A 20 -32.04 19.48 -2.27
CA ALA A 20 -32.25 18.06 -2.01
C ALA A 20 -32.14 17.21 -3.29
N ILE A 21 -32.74 17.68 -4.40
CA ILE A 21 -32.64 17.01 -5.71
C ILE A 21 -31.19 17.00 -6.20
N LEU A 22 -30.48 18.13 -6.10
CA LEU A 22 -29.08 18.20 -6.51
C LEU A 22 -28.20 17.22 -5.72
N ILE A 23 -28.36 17.16 -4.38
CA ILE A 23 -27.60 16.23 -3.54
C ILE A 23 -27.94 14.76 -3.85
N ALA A 24 -29.22 14.45 -4.08
CA ALA A 24 -29.66 13.09 -4.41
C ALA A 24 -29.04 12.59 -5.72
N LEU A 25 -28.84 13.48 -6.71
CA LEU A 25 -28.16 13.15 -7.97
C LEU A 25 -26.63 13.06 -7.82
N LEU A 26 -26.04 13.84 -6.90
CA LEU A 26 -24.60 13.86 -6.67
C LEU A 26 -24.09 12.66 -5.86
N LEU A 27 -24.85 12.17 -4.88
CA LEU A 27 -24.47 11.04 -4.02
C LEU A 27 -24.03 9.78 -4.78
N PRO A 28 -24.82 9.22 -5.73
CA PRO A 28 -24.41 8.03 -6.48
C PRO A 28 -23.20 8.30 -7.39
N ALA A 29 -23.10 9.51 -7.96
CA ALA A 29 -21.97 9.89 -8.81
C ALA A 29 -20.66 10.01 -8.02
N VAL A 30 -20.70 10.56 -6.80
CA VAL A 30 -19.51 10.70 -5.94
C VAL A 30 -18.94 9.34 -5.54
N GLN A 31 -19.78 8.32 -5.33
CA GLN A 31 -19.28 6.98 -4.98
C GLN A 31 -18.60 6.29 -6.17
N GLN A 32 -19.15 6.44 -7.38
CA GLN A 32 -18.51 5.95 -8.60
C GLN A 32 -17.16 6.65 -8.83
N ALA A 33 -17.10 7.96 -8.62
CA ALA A 33 -15.85 8.71 -8.72
C ALA A 33 -14.81 8.26 -7.67
N ARG A 34 -15.24 8.02 -6.43
CA ARG A 34 -14.36 7.50 -5.36
C ARG A 34 -13.81 6.12 -5.71
N GLU A 35 -14.65 5.21 -6.19
CA GLU A 35 -14.20 3.87 -6.56
C GLU A 35 -13.26 3.90 -7.78
N ALA A 36 -13.56 4.74 -8.78
CA ALA A 36 -12.67 4.94 -9.91
C ALA A 36 -11.30 5.50 -9.48
N ALA A 37 -11.27 6.42 -8.51
CA ALA A 37 -10.03 6.93 -7.93
C ALA A 37 -9.24 5.83 -7.19
N ARG A 38 -9.92 5.03 -6.34
CA ARG A 38 -9.30 3.89 -5.64
C ARG A 38 -8.69 2.88 -6.61
N ARG A 39 -9.41 2.54 -7.67
CA ARG A 39 -8.93 1.63 -8.74
C ARG A 39 -7.73 2.23 -9.48
N THR A 40 -7.75 3.53 -9.75
CA THR A 40 -6.64 4.21 -10.43
C THR A 40 -5.38 4.20 -9.55
N GLN A 41 -5.52 4.47 -8.25
CA GLN A 41 -4.40 4.38 -7.30
C GLN A 41 -3.80 2.96 -7.30
N CYS A 42 -4.65 1.93 -7.23
CA CYS A 42 -4.19 0.54 -7.24
C CYS A 42 -3.44 0.17 -8.53
N LYS A 43 -3.93 0.60 -9.69
CA LYS A 43 -3.21 0.43 -10.97
C LYS A 43 -1.85 1.12 -10.97
N ASN A 44 -1.76 2.31 -10.37
CA ASN A 44 -0.49 3.03 -10.27
C ASN A 44 0.49 2.32 -9.34
N ASN A 45 0.02 1.79 -8.21
CA ASN A 45 0.83 0.97 -7.31
C ASN A 45 1.41 -0.27 -8.04
N LEU A 46 0.57 -0.99 -8.81
CA LEU A 46 1.02 -2.12 -9.62
C LEU A 46 2.05 -1.72 -10.69
N LYS A 47 1.88 -0.56 -11.33
CA LYS A 47 2.86 -0.03 -12.28
C LYS A 47 4.19 0.27 -11.59
N GLN A 48 4.18 0.86 -10.39
CA GLN A 48 5.39 1.11 -9.60
C GLN A 48 6.10 -0.19 -9.24
N ILE A 49 5.36 -1.22 -8.83
CA ILE A 49 5.93 -2.55 -8.57
C ILE A 49 6.55 -3.15 -9.84
N GLY A 50 5.85 -3.09 -10.97
CA GLY A 50 6.37 -3.60 -12.24
C GLY A 50 7.65 -2.89 -12.66
N LEU A 51 7.70 -1.56 -12.52
CA LEU A 51 8.91 -0.78 -12.78
C LEU A 51 10.05 -1.17 -11.83
N ALA A 52 9.76 -1.36 -10.54
CA ALA A 52 10.74 -1.78 -9.55
C ALA A 52 11.30 -3.18 -9.85
N LEU A 53 10.48 -4.12 -10.33
CA LEU A 53 10.92 -5.44 -10.77
C LEU A 53 11.83 -5.37 -12.00
N HIS A 54 11.51 -4.50 -12.97
CA HIS A 54 12.38 -4.27 -14.13
C HIS A 54 13.71 -3.62 -13.71
N ASN A 55 13.69 -2.61 -12.85
CA ASN A 55 14.92 -2.00 -12.32
C ASN A 55 15.77 -3.01 -11.55
N TYR A 56 15.14 -3.90 -10.77
CA TYR A 56 15.84 -4.99 -10.09
C TYR A 56 16.53 -5.91 -11.11
N HIS A 57 15.82 -6.31 -12.17
CA HIS A 57 16.35 -7.13 -13.24
C HIS A 57 17.51 -6.45 -13.98
N ASP A 58 17.43 -5.15 -14.25
CA ASP A 58 18.50 -4.42 -14.93
C ASP A 58 19.79 -4.38 -14.11
N VAL A 59 19.68 -4.34 -12.78
CA VAL A 59 20.84 -4.34 -11.87
C VAL A 59 21.37 -5.75 -11.62
N HIS A 60 20.50 -6.75 -11.45
CA HIS A 60 20.88 -8.10 -11.00
C HIS A 60 20.88 -9.14 -12.13
N SER A 61 20.47 -8.77 -13.34
CA SER A 61 20.27 -9.66 -14.49
C SER A 61 19.37 -10.88 -14.21
N ALA A 62 18.50 -10.77 -13.20
CA ALA A 62 17.58 -11.80 -12.76
C ALA A 62 16.37 -11.15 -12.07
N LEU A 63 15.23 -11.83 -12.09
CA LEU A 63 14.09 -11.44 -11.28
C LEU A 63 14.32 -11.85 -9.81
N PRO A 64 13.72 -11.11 -8.85
CA PRO A 64 13.91 -11.43 -7.43
C PRO A 64 13.30 -12.79 -7.08
N SER A 65 13.96 -13.53 -6.19
CA SER A 65 13.46 -14.83 -5.74
C SER A 65 12.17 -14.69 -4.92
N GLY A 66 11.22 -15.61 -5.12
CA GLY A 66 10.01 -15.68 -4.31
C GLY A 66 10.29 -16.05 -2.86
N SER A 67 11.33 -16.83 -2.60
CA SER A 67 11.80 -17.20 -1.27
C SER A 67 13.27 -17.62 -1.34
N ILE A 68 14.04 -17.30 -0.30
CA ILE A 68 15.42 -17.78 -0.16
C ILE A 68 15.45 -18.70 1.05
N VAL A 69 16.01 -19.89 0.90
CA VAL A 69 16.16 -20.86 2.00
C VAL A 69 17.63 -21.09 2.24
N TYR A 70 18.08 -20.88 3.48
CA TYR A 70 19.46 -21.15 3.89
C TYR A 70 19.58 -22.53 4.53
N PHE A 71 20.71 -23.18 4.29
CA PHE A 71 21.08 -24.43 4.95
C PHE A 71 22.21 -24.14 5.94
N ASN A 72 22.18 -24.77 7.12
CA ASN A 72 23.33 -24.72 8.02
C ASN A 72 24.44 -25.66 7.51
N SER A 73 25.63 -25.57 8.11
CA SER A 73 26.77 -26.45 7.80
C SER A 73 26.46 -27.95 7.96
N GLY A 74 25.42 -28.29 8.73
CA GLY A 74 24.90 -29.66 8.90
C GLY A 74 23.82 -30.07 7.90
N GLN A 75 23.57 -29.28 6.85
CA GLN A 75 22.54 -29.52 5.82
C GLN A 75 21.08 -29.59 6.36
N ASN A 76 20.87 -29.18 7.61
CA ASN A 76 19.52 -28.96 8.13
C ASN A 76 19.01 -27.62 7.59
N ARG A 77 17.75 -27.60 7.15
CA ARG A 77 17.08 -26.36 6.73
C ARG A 77 17.09 -25.38 7.91
N HIS A 78 17.67 -24.19 7.72
CA HIS A 78 17.37 -23.08 8.62
C HIS A 78 15.93 -22.66 8.35
N TYR A 79 15.09 -22.64 9.37
CA TYR A 79 13.72 -22.13 9.30
C TYR A 79 13.64 -20.60 9.12
N GLY A 80 14.73 -19.94 8.73
CA GLY A 80 14.66 -18.55 8.30
C GLY A 80 13.97 -18.52 6.95
N HIS A 81 12.69 -18.10 6.93
CA HIS A 81 12.06 -17.68 5.69
C HIS A 81 12.88 -16.50 5.17
N GLY A 82 13.71 -16.74 4.16
CA GLY A 82 14.44 -15.69 3.48
C GLY A 82 13.47 -14.60 3.04
N TRP A 83 13.89 -13.35 3.09
CA TRP A 83 13.05 -12.25 2.63
C TRP A 83 12.55 -12.52 1.21
N THR A 84 11.24 -12.34 0.98
CA THR A 84 10.62 -12.57 -0.33
C THR A 84 10.94 -11.43 -1.30
N TRP A 85 10.55 -11.58 -2.56
CA TRP A 85 10.74 -10.59 -3.61
C TRP A 85 10.34 -9.16 -3.23
N HIS A 86 9.34 -8.97 -2.37
CA HIS A 86 8.88 -7.66 -1.90
C HIS A 86 9.99 -6.89 -1.18
N ALA A 87 10.84 -7.56 -0.41
CA ALA A 87 11.94 -6.93 0.30
C ALA A 87 13.08 -6.53 -0.66
N SER A 88 13.32 -7.37 -1.68
CA SER A 88 14.37 -7.13 -2.69
C SER A 88 14.10 -5.89 -3.54
N ILE A 89 12.83 -5.53 -3.72
CA ILE A 89 12.45 -4.37 -4.54
C ILE A 89 12.31 -3.07 -3.74
N LEU A 90 12.41 -3.09 -2.40
CA LEU A 90 12.27 -1.90 -1.54
C LEU A 90 13.14 -0.70 -1.98
N PRO A 91 14.41 -0.87 -2.36
CA PRO A 91 15.24 0.25 -2.82
C PRO A 91 14.69 0.92 -4.09
N PHE A 92 13.96 0.17 -4.91
CA PHE A 92 13.41 0.61 -6.19
C PHE A 92 11.99 1.19 -6.08
N ILE A 93 11.41 1.21 -4.87
CA ILE A 93 10.12 1.85 -4.56
C ILE A 93 10.27 2.94 -3.47
N ASP A 94 11.43 3.61 -3.44
CA ASP A 94 11.78 4.66 -2.47
C ASP A 94 11.74 4.21 -0.99
N GLN A 95 11.95 2.92 -0.73
CA GLN A 95 12.02 2.33 0.62
C GLN A 95 13.45 1.87 0.98
N ALA A 96 14.47 2.59 0.52
CA ALA A 96 15.88 2.29 0.78
C ALA A 96 16.23 2.29 2.28
N ASN A 97 15.67 3.22 3.06
CA ASN A 97 15.88 3.25 4.51
C ASN A 97 15.32 1.99 5.21
N LEU A 98 14.14 1.53 4.79
CA LEU A 98 13.56 0.29 5.32
C LEU A 98 14.43 -0.91 4.92
N TYR A 99 14.91 -0.93 3.67
CA TYR A 99 15.82 -1.95 3.17
C TYR A 99 17.10 -2.06 4.00
N GLU A 100 17.76 -0.95 4.33
CA GLU A 100 18.96 -0.93 5.16
C GLU A 100 18.71 -1.42 6.59
N GLN A 101 17.56 -1.05 7.18
CA GLN A 101 17.20 -1.48 8.53
C GLN A 101 16.94 -2.99 8.62
N ILE A 102 16.35 -3.59 7.57
CA ILE A 102 16.13 -5.04 7.50
C ILE A 102 17.38 -5.79 7.02
N GLN A 103 18.31 -5.12 6.33
CA GLN A 103 19.60 -5.66 5.85
C GLN A 103 20.79 -5.15 6.67
N GLY A 104 20.80 -5.46 7.96
CA GLY A 104 21.91 -5.06 8.84
C GLY A 104 23.23 -5.82 8.60
N PRO A 105 24.39 -5.22 8.95
CA PRO A 105 25.74 -5.74 8.66
C PRO A 105 26.15 -7.03 9.41
N ASN A 106 25.35 -7.46 10.39
CA ASN A 106 25.60 -8.68 11.19
C ASN A 106 24.58 -9.80 10.93
N SER A 107 23.68 -9.64 9.95
CA SER A 107 22.85 -10.75 9.47
C SER A 107 23.61 -11.47 8.37
N ASN A 108 23.70 -12.80 8.45
CA ASN A 108 24.21 -13.63 7.37
C ASN A 108 23.28 -13.52 6.13
N GLY A 109 23.34 -12.41 5.39
CA GLY A 109 22.54 -12.17 4.20
C GLY A 109 21.02 -12.12 4.42
N MET A 110 20.32 -11.90 3.31
CA MET A 110 18.87 -11.74 3.22
C MET A 110 18.08 -12.85 3.93
N GLY A 111 17.63 -12.63 5.17
CA GLY A 111 16.68 -13.52 5.87
C GLY A 111 17.33 -14.72 6.58
N SER A 112 18.56 -14.54 7.05
CA SER A 112 19.15 -15.37 8.11
C SER A 112 18.71 -14.91 9.51
N GLU A 113 17.42 -14.64 9.67
CA GLU A 113 16.78 -14.58 10.98
C GLU A 113 16.36 -16.02 11.27
N GLY A 114 16.86 -16.63 12.34
CA GLY A 114 16.60 -18.04 12.65
C GLY A 114 15.13 -18.30 12.99
N GLY A 115 14.24 -18.33 12.00
CA GLY A 115 12.86 -18.81 12.00
C GLY A 115 11.89 -18.35 13.10
N GLY A 116 12.32 -17.47 13.99
CA GLY A 116 11.48 -16.90 15.04
C GLY A 116 10.99 -15.52 14.63
N THR A 117 9.71 -15.25 14.86
CA THR A 117 9.10 -13.91 14.81
C THR A 117 9.66 -12.93 15.85
N THR A 118 10.74 -13.31 16.55
CA THR A 118 11.29 -12.65 17.74
C THR A 118 12.39 -11.66 17.42
N SER A 119 12.83 -11.55 16.16
CA SER A 119 13.82 -10.55 15.80
C SER A 119 13.19 -9.18 15.60
N ALA A 120 13.85 -8.15 16.12
CA ALA A 120 13.39 -6.76 16.00
C ALA A 120 13.22 -6.34 14.53
N LYS A 121 14.02 -6.90 13.61
CA LYS A 121 13.92 -6.62 12.17
C LYS A 121 12.68 -7.25 11.53
N GLN A 122 12.34 -8.50 11.89
CA GLN A 122 11.14 -9.15 11.39
C GLN A 122 9.88 -8.47 11.95
N GLN A 123 9.91 -8.03 13.21
CA GLN A 123 8.84 -7.24 13.80
C GLN A 123 8.69 -5.88 13.09
N LEU A 124 9.79 -5.17 12.82
CA LEU A 124 9.77 -3.90 12.10
C LEU A 124 9.15 -4.06 10.70
N ALA A 125 9.57 -5.08 9.94
CA ALA A 125 9.01 -5.33 8.61
C ALA A 125 7.53 -5.74 8.67
N GLY A 126 7.13 -6.56 9.64
CA GLY A 126 5.74 -6.99 9.82
C GLY A 126 4.80 -5.86 10.27
N GLN A 127 5.31 -4.84 10.95
CA GLN A 127 4.54 -3.67 11.38
C GLN A 127 4.53 -2.54 10.34
N THR A 128 5.46 -2.54 9.39
CA THR A 128 5.56 -1.47 8.39
C THR A 128 4.60 -1.73 7.23
N ILE A 129 3.49 -0.98 7.22
CA ILE A 129 2.51 -1.05 6.13
C ILE A 129 2.95 -0.12 5.00
N LEU A 130 3.29 -0.70 3.85
CA LEU A 130 3.61 0.06 2.65
C LEU A 130 2.38 0.16 1.75
N SER A 131 1.93 1.39 1.50
CA SER A 131 0.80 1.66 0.61
C SER A 131 1.03 1.18 -0.83
N ALA A 132 2.29 1.00 -1.25
CA ALA A 132 2.65 0.46 -2.55
C ALA A 132 2.17 -0.99 -2.73
N PHE A 133 2.11 -1.79 -1.67
CA PHE A 133 1.64 -3.19 -1.73
C PHE A 133 0.15 -3.34 -1.42
N TRP A 134 -0.52 -2.24 -1.05
CA TRP A 134 -1.94 -2.25 -0.72
C TRP A 134 -2.78 -1.61 -1.82
N CYS A 135 -3.90 -2.25 -2.15
CA CYS A 135 -4.92 -1.72 -3.04
C CYS A 135 -6.07 -1.16 -2.18
N PRO A 136 -6.44 0.14 -2.28
CA PRO A 136 -7.52 0.71 -1.48
C PRO A 136 -8.91 0.11 -1.75
N SER A 137 -9.05 -0.65 -2.84
CA SER A 137 -10.28 -1.36 -3.19
C SER A 137 -10.31 -2.81 -2.70
N GLN A 138 -9.24 -3.30 -2.04
CA GLN A 138 -9.31 -4.62 -1.42
C GLN A 138 -10.15 -4.52 -0.14
N PRO A 139 -11.06 -5.48 0.12
CA PRO A 139 -11.75 -5.53 1.40
C PRO A 139 -10.74 -5.78 2.50
N ASP A 140 -10.85 -5.06 3.62
CA ASP A 140 -10.00 -5.27 4.78
C ASP A 140 -10.18 -6.72 5.25
N VAL A 141 -9.10 -7.50 5.18
CA VAL A 141 -9.01 -8.80 5.84
C VAL A 141 -8.88 -8.53 7.34
N THR A 142 -10.02 -8.43 8.02
CA THR A 142 -10.11 -8.50 9.49
C THR A 142 -9.79 -9.89 9.98
#